data_AF-A0A2T5B8B2-F1
#
_entry.id   AF-A0A2T5B8B2-F1
#
_cell.length_a   1.000
_cell.length_b   1.000
_cell.length_c   1.000
_cell.angle_alpha   90.00
_cell.angle_beta   90.00
_cell.angle_gamma   90.00
#
_symmetry.space_group_name_H-M   'P 1'
#
loop_
_entity.id
_entity.type
_entity.pdbx_description
1 polymer ?
#
loop_
_entity_poly.entity_id
_entity_poly.type
_entity_poly.pdbx_seq_one_letter_code
_entity_poly.pdbx_strand_id
1 'polypeptide(L)'
;MKTAAPKLLVDPWLAAVAAALIQTAVLGYMVESRAVILRSGAEVRLKTAPVDPRDLLRGDYVTLGYQIASIPGAIVTGDVPTAPGRQTLWVQLVPAADGLWSASQASFAPLPQQAGSVVARTLPFSYYPGADGALPETLFVSYGIERYYVPDGEGRVLEEARNAQSLEIAARVGSGGTMQIRQIFMNGKPAYQEPLY
;
A
#
# COMPACT_ATOMS: atom_id res chain seq x y z
N MET A 1 50.06 28.79 24.12
CA MET A 1 49.44 27.45 24.24
C MET A 1 49.06 26.98 22.83
N LYS A 2 49.68 25.90 22.31
CA LYS A 2 49.31 25.29 21.03
C LYS A 2 48.21 24.26 21.29
N THR A 3 47.00 24.53 20.86
CA THR A 3 45.86 23.61 20.88
C THR A 3 46.10 22.54 19.81
N ALA A 4 46.27 21.28 20.21
CA ALA A 4 46.39 20.17 19.27
C ALA A 4 45.03 19.91 18.62
N ALA A 5 44.97 19.93 17.28
CA ALA A 5 43.77 19.57 16.54
C ALA A 5 43.45 18.08 16.77
N PRO A 6 42.17 17.71 16.94
CA PRO A 6 41.79 16.31 17.17
C PRO A 6 42.18 15.49 15.93
N LYS A 7 42.97 14.42 16.13
CA LYS A 7 43.24 13.44 15.08
C LYS A 7 41.94 12.69 14.78
N LEU A 8 41.53 12.69 13.51
CA LEU A 8 40.50 11.80 13.03
C LEU A 8 40.95 10.35 13.28
N LEU A 9 40.12 9.57 13.97
CA LEU A 9 40.39 8.18 14.34
C LEU A 9 40.39 7.22 13.12
N VAL A 10 40.01 7.71 11.94
CA VAL A 10 39.88 6.96 10.69
C VAL A 10 40.37 7.82 9.53
N ASP A 11 41.02 7.18 8.54
CA ASP A 11 41.45 7.85 7.30
C ASP A 11 40.20 8.44 6.60
N PRO A 12 40.19 9.75 6.27
CA PRO A 12 39.05 10.39 5.63
C PRO A 12 38.62 9.71 4.32
N TRP A 13 39.54 9.09 3.57
CA TRP A 13 39.21 8.35 2.35
C TRP A 13 38.50 7.03 2.65
N LEU A 14 38.94 6.30 3.68
CA LEU A 14 38.24 5.10 4.14
C LEU A 14 36.83 5.43 4.65
N ALA A 15 36.69 6.54 5.37
CA ALA A 15 35.40 7.03 5.82
C ALA A 15 34.48 7.41 4.65
N ALA A 16 35.02 8.07 3.61
CA ALA A 16 34.27 8.42 2.41
C ALA A 16 33.79 7.18 1.63
N VAL A 17 34.66 6.19 1.43
CA VAL A 17 34.30 4.93 0.76
C VAL A 17 33.25 4.17 1.57
N ALA A 18 33.41 4.06 2.89
CA ALA A 18 32.42 3.43 3.74
C ALA A 18 31.06 4.12 3.66
N ALA A 19 31.03 5.46 3.69
CA ALA A 19 29.81 6.23 3.53
C ALA A 19 29.12 5.99 2.17
N ALA A 20 29.89 5.96 1.08
CA ALA A 20 29.36 5.70 -0.27
C ALA A 20 28.78 4.27 -0.39
N LEU A 21 29.45 3.27 0.20
CA LEU A 21 28.96 1.89 0.24
C LEU A 21 27.67 1.76 1.05
N ILE A 22 27.60 2.42 2.21
CA ILE A 22 26.39 2.42 3.04
C ILE A 22 25.23 3.08 2.28
N GLN A 23 25.44 4.23 1.65
CA GLN A 23 24.40 4.90 0.86
C GLN A 23 23.92 4.02 -0.31
N THR A 24 24.84 3.38 -1.02
CA THR A 24 24.51 2.45 -2.11
C THR A 24 23.72 1.26 -1.60
N ALA A 25 24.10 0.68 -0.45
CA ALA A 25 23.39 -0.42 0.18
C ALA A 25 21.98 -0.03 0.63
N VAL A 26 21.79 1.20 1.16
CA VAL A 26 20.47 1.73 1.52
C VAL A 26 19.57 1.84 0.30
N LEU A 27 20.08 2.39 -0.82
CA LEU A 27 19.31 2.47 -2.06
C LEU A 27 18.98 1.08 -2.62
N GLY A 28 19.96 0.17 -2.64
CA GLY A 28 19.76 -1.22 -3.07
C GLY A 28 18.69 -1.93 -2.24
N TYR A 29 18.71 -1.75 -0.91
CA TYR A 29 17.70 -2.29 0.00
C TYR A 29 16.30 -1.73 -0.29
N MET A 30 16.17 -0.43 -0.58
CA MET A 30 14.89 0.18 -0.92
C MET A 30 14.28 -0.42 -2.20
N VAL A 31 15.10 -0.71 -3.21
CA VAL A 31 14.64 -1.34 -4.46
C VAL A 31 14.27 -2.81 -4.21
N GLU A 32 15.16 -3.57 -3.58
CA GLU A 32 14.98 -5.01 -3.39
C GLU A 32 13.78 -5.33 -2.49
N SER A 33 13.54 -4.51 -1.45
CA SER A 33 12.37 -4.68 -0.57
C SER A 33 11.04 -4.62 -1.33
N ARG A 34 10.94 -3.84 -2.42
CA ARG A 34 9.75 -3.78 -3.28
C ARG A 34 9.74 -4.93 -4.29
N ALA A 35 10.88 -5.21 -4.90
CA ALA A 35 11.00 -6.27 -5.91
C ALA A 35 10.66 -7.65 -5.34
N VAL A 36 11.04 -7.94 -4.09
CA VAL A 36 10.65 -9.19 -3.40
C VAL A 36 9.13 -9.32 -3.31
N ILE A 37 8.39 -8.25 -3.02
CA ILE A 37 6.91 -8.29 -2.95
C ILE A 37 6.33 -8.67 -4.31
N LEU A 38 6.82 -8.08 -5.40
CA LEU A 38 6.32 -8.39 -6.74
C LEU A 38 6.66 -9.84 -7.17
N ARG A 39 7.80 -10.37 -6.74
CA ARG A 39 8.25 -11.73 -7.08
C ARG A 39 7.59 -12.83 -6.23
N SER A 40 7.46 -12.62 -4.92
CA SER A 40 7.05 -13.66 -3.96
C SER A 40 5.82 -13.34 -3.13
N GLY A 41 5.24 -12.13 -3.27
CA GLY A 41 4.01 -11.77 -2.57
C GLY A 41 2.82 -12.60 -3.04
N ALA A 42 1.84 -12.78 -2.16
CA ALA A 42 0.59 -13.44 -2.51
C ALA A 42 -0.24 -12.54 -3.45
N GLU A 43 -0.76 -13.09 -4.54
CA GLU A 43 -1.54 -12.31 -5.50
C GLU A 43 -3.00 -12.21 -5.07
N VAL A 44 -3.54 -10.99 -5.06
CA VAL A 44 -4.94 -10.70 -4.83
C VAL A 44 -5.50 -9.89 -5.99
N ARG A 45 -6.73 -10.22 -6.39
CA ARG A 45 -7.45 -9.51 -7.45
C ARG A 45 -8.52 -8.61 -6.84
N LEU A 46 -8.43 -7.32 -7.07
CA LEU A 46 -9.26 -6.31 -6.44
C LEU A 46 -10.11 -5.57 -7.47
N LYS A 47 -11.38 -5.36 -7.13
CA LYS A 47 -12.25 -4.48 -7.91
C LYS A 47 -12.02 -3.04 -7.52
N THR A 48 -11.87 -2.17 -8.51
CA THR A 48 -11.78 -0.74 -8.25
C THR A 48 -13.15 -0.12 -8.00
N ALA A 49 -13.14 0.97 -7.23
CA ALA A 49 -14.30 1.78 -6.93
C ALA A 49 -14.17 3.14 -7.66
N PRO A 50 -15.31 3.76 -8.04
CA PRO A 50 -15.33 5.11 -8.57
C PRO A 50 -14.67 6.09 -7.58
N VAL A 51 -13.98 7.10 -8.12
CA VAL A 51 -13.37 8.18 -7.33
C VAL A 51 -13.96 9.49 -7.82
N ASP A 52 -14.40 10.35 -6.89
CA ASP A 52 -14.87 11.70 -7.19
C ASP A 52 -13.73 12.50 -7.85
N PRO A 53 -13.88 13.02 -9.08
CA PRO A 53 -12.82 13.73 -9.78
C PRO A 53 -12.49 15.06 -9.08
N ARG A 54 -11.46 15.06 -8.25
CA ARG A 54 -10.91 16.26 -7.61
C ARG A 54 -9.46 16.47 -8.00
N ASP A 55 -9.27 16.88 -9.26
CA ASP A 55 -8.13 17.58 -9.87
C ASP A 55 -7.88 17.05 -11.30
N LEU A 56 -8.11 17.91 -12.30
CA LEU A 56 -7.81 17.66 -13.72
C LEU A 56 -6.35 18.01 -14.09
N LEU A 57 -5.52 18.43 -13.12
CA LEU A 57 -4.26 19.15 -13.40
C LEU A 57 -3.14 18.83 -12.39
N ARG A 58 -2.72 17.57 -12.24
CA ARG A 58 -1.39 17.26 -11.65
C ARG A 58 -0.90 15.84 -11.92
N GLY A 59 -0.21 15.66 -13.05
CA GLY A 59 0.63 14.50 -13.39
C GLY A 59 -0.13 13.26 -13.89
N ASP A 60 0.57 12.44 -14.67
CA ASP A 60 0.04 11.28 -15.39
C ASP A 60 -0.03 10.04 -14.48
N TYR A 61 -0.79 10.17 -13.39
CA TYR A 61 -1.19 9.02 -12.58
C TYR A 61 -2.70 8.96 -12.42
N VAL A 62 -3.21 7.75 -12.42
CA VAL A 62 -4.63 7.45 -12.20
C VAL A 62 -4.83 7.18 -10.72
N THR A 63 -5.76 7.91 -10.11
CA THR A 63 -6.19 7.62 -8.73
C THR A 63 -7.12 6.40 -8.74
N LEU A 64 -6.84 5.41 -7.91
CA LEU A 64 -7.61 4.17 -7.80
C LEU A 64 -8.32 4.12 -6.45
N GLY A 65 -9.64 3.90 -6.46
CA GLY A 65 -10.43 3.56 -5.28
C GLY A 65 -10.59 2.05 -5.17
N TYR A 66 -10.81 1.53 -3.96
CA TYR A 66 -11.03 0.11 -3.72
C TYR A 66 -12.16 -0.11 -2.73
N GLN A 67 -12.93 -1.19 -2.90
CA GLN A 67 -13.95 -1.55 -1.91
C GLN A 67 -13.32 -1.94 -0.56
N ILE A 68 -12.15 -2.58 -0.59
CA ILE A 68 -11.39 -2.93 0.62
C ILE A 68 -10.86 -1.71 1.38
N ALA A 69 -10.94 -0.50 0.82
CA ALA A 69 -10.58 0.75 1.50
C ALA A 69 -11.69 1.27 2.43
N SER A 70 -12.90 0.72 2.31
CA SER A 70 -14.05 1.02 3.17
C SER A 70 -14.27 -0.16 4.11
N ILE A 71 -13.79 -0.04 5.35
CA ILE A 71 -13.85 -1.12 6.35
C ILE A 71 -15.07 -0.89 7.26
N PRO A 72 -16.10 -1.76 7.20
CA PRO A 72 -17.19 -1.70 8.16
C PRO A 72 -16.69 -1.91 9.59
N GLY A 73 -17.11 -1.07 10.53
CA GLY A 73 -16.77 -1.24 11.95
C GLY A 73 -17.18 -2.62 12.49
N ALA A 74 -18.22 -3.23 11.93
CA ALA A 74 -18.72 -4.55 12.29
C ALA A 74 -17.73 -5.71 12.04
N ILE A 75 -16.76 -5.54 11.12
CA ILE A 75 -15.73 -6.56 10.87
C ILE A 75 -14.42 -6.29 11.63
N VAL A 76 -14.37 -5.19 12.39
CA VAL A 76 -13.23 -4.85 13.24
C VAL A 76 -13.31 -5.68 14.52
N THR A 77 -12.21 -6.33 14.86
CA THR A 77 -12.14 -7.28 15.98
C THR A 77 -10.92 -7.00 16.86
N GLY A 78 -11.00 -7.46 18.11
CA GLY A 78 -9.98 -7.23 19.13
C GLY A 78 -10.09 -5.84 19.75
N ASP A 79 -9.01 -5.40 20.39
CA ASP A 79 -8.99 -4.14 21.11
C ASP A 79 -9.01 -2.95 20.14
N VAL A 80 -9.86 -1.97 20.48
CA VAL A 80 -10.01 -0.73 19.72
C VAL A 80 -9.33 0.41 20.48
N PRO A 81 -8.49 1.23 19.82
CA PRO A 81 -7.95 2.43 20.44
C PRO A 81 -9.06 3.37 20.93
N THR A 82 -8.98 3.80 22.19
CA THR A 82 -9.92 4.75 22.79
C THR A 82 -9.45 6.20 22.72
N ALA A 83 -8.20 6.41 22.29
CA ALA A 83 -7.61 7.72 22.10
C ALA A 83 -7.44 8.03 20.60
N PRO A 84 -7.62 9.29 20.18
CA PRO A 84 -7.32 9.71 18.82
C PRO A 84 -5.83 9.57 18.52
N GLY A 85 -5.50 9.26 17.28
CA GLY A 85 -4.10 9.13 16.87
C GLY A 85 -3.92 8.55 15.47
N ARG A 86 -2.65 8.42 15.05
CA ARG A 86 -2.33 7.68 13.83
C ARG A 86 -2.38 6.19 14.11
N GLN A 87 -3.28 5.49 13.43
CA GLN A 87 -3.49 4.06 13.58
C GLN A 87 -3.21 3.32 12.27
N THR A 88 -3.05 2.01 12.35
CA THR A 88 -2.90 1.12 11.20
C THR A 88 -3.83 -0.07 11.41
N LEU A 89 -4.42 -0.59 10.34
CA LEU A 89 -5.20 -1.82 10.37
C LEU A 89 -4.45 -2.94 9.66
N TRP A 90 -4.59 -4.14 10.21
CA TRP A 90 -4.36 -5.40 9.54
C TRP A 90 -5.71 -5.90 9.08
N VAL A 91 -5.84 -6.14 7.78
CA VAL A 91 -7.09 -6.48 7.11
C VAL A 91 -6.91 -7.84 6.46
N GLN A 92 -7.70 -8.82 6.90
CA GLN A 92 -7.77 -10.13 6.29
C GLN A 92 -8.60 -10.05 5.01
N LEU A 93 -7.98 -10.44 3.91
CA LEU A 93 -8.61 -10.54 2.61
C LEU A 93 -8.86 -12.01 2.29
N VAL A 94 -10.03 -12.29 1.74
CA VAL A 94 -10.43 -13.63 1.27
C VAL A 94 -10.99 -13.54 -0.15
N PRO A 95 -10.80 -14.58 -0.98
CA PRO A 95 -11.40 -14.62 -2.31
C PRO A 95 -12.91 -14.87 -2.21
N ALA A 96 -13.68 -14.11 -2.99
CA ALA A 96 -15.09 -14.32 -3.24
C ALA A 96 -15.30 -15.28 -4.43
N ALA A 97 -16.56 -15.67 -4.68
CA ALA A 97 -16.92 -16.63 -5.72
C ALA A 97 -16.56 -16.18 -7.14
N ASP A 98 -16.45 -14.87 -7.38
CA ASP A 98 -16.04 -14.26 -8.65
C ASP A 98 -14.51 -14.17 -8.81
N GLY A 99 -13.74 -14.65 -7.83
CA GLY A 99 -12.28 -14.58 -7.81
C GLY A 99 -11.72 -13.22 -7.39
N LEU A 100 -12.58 -12.24 -7.07
CA LEU A 100 -12.18 -10.97 -6.47
C LEU A 100 -12.02 -11.13 -4.96
N TRP A 101 -11.15 -10.33 -4.37
CA TRP A 101 -10.83 -10.39 -2.95
C TRP A 101 -11.56 -9.28 -2.20
N SER A 102 -12.11 -9.61 -1.04
CA SER A 102 -12.83 -8.70 -0.15
C SER A 102 -12.30 -8.79 1.28
N ALA A 103 -12.54 -7.73 2.07
CA ALA A 103 -12.17 -7.69 3.47
C ALA A 103 -13.16 -8.52 4.31
N SER A 104 -12.67 -9.53 5.02
CA SER A 104 -13.48 -10.37 5.92
C SER A 104 -13.34 -9.98 7.39
N GLN A 105 -12.18 -9.48 7.78
CA GLN A 105 -11.85 -9.13 9.16
C GLN A 105 -10.82 -8.00 9.18
N ALA A 106 -10.90 -7.11 10.15
CA ALA A 106 -9.89 -6.09 10.40
C ALA A 106 -9.53 -6.03 11.89
N SER A 107 -8.31 -5.56 12.21
CA SER A 107 -7.88 -5.30 13.58
C SER A 107 -6.81 -4.23 13.64
N PHE A 108 -6.77 -3.49 14.76
CA PHE A 108 -5.68 -2.56 15.10
C PHE A 108 -4.43 -3.28 15.60
N ALA A 109 -4.51 -4.59 15.83
CA ALA A 109 -3.38 -5.46 16.11
C ALA A 109 -3.09 -6.40 14.94
N PRO A 110 -1.86 -6.94 14.82
CA PRO A 110 -1.54 -7.93 13.80
C PRO A 110 -2.48 -9.14 13.82
N LEU A 111 -3.06 -9.46 12.66
CA LEU A 111 -3.88 -10.66 12.47
C LEU A 111 -3.01 -11.84 12.03
N PRO A 112 -3.25 -13.06 12.54
CA PRO A 112 -2.65 -14.26 11.99
C PRO A 112 -3.24 -14.55 10.59
N GLN A 113 -2.39 -14.96 9.66
CA GLN A 113 -2.84 -15.40 8.36
C GLN A 113 -3.61 -16.73 8.48
N GLN A 114 -4.83 -16.76 7.96
CA GLN A 114 -5.67 -17.97 7.89
C GLN A 114 -5.46 -18.68 6.53
N ALA A 115 -5.70 -19.97 6.48
CA ALA A 115 -5.62 -20.74 5.24
C ALA A 115 -6.55 -20.16 4.17
N GLY A 116 -6.04 -19.96 2.95
CA GLY A 116 -6.81 -19.37 1.85
C GLY A 116 -7.03 -17.85 1.95
N SER A 117 -6.42 -17.18 2.93
CA SER A 117 -6.49 -15.72 3.10
C SER A 117 -5.12 -15.07 2.98
N VAL A 118 -5.11 -13.74 2.85
CA VAL A 118 -3.90 -12.93 3.02
C VAL A 118 -4.21 -11.78 3.98
N VAL A 119 -3.20 -11.27 4.67
CA VAL A 119 -3.37 -10.11 5.56
C VAL A 119 -2.70 -8.90 4.90
N ALA A 120 -3.50 -7.93 4.48
CA ALA A 120 -3.04 -6.64 4.00
C ALA A 120 -2.89 -5.67 5.17
N ARG A 121 -1.93 -4.76 5.08
CA ARG A 121 -1.69 -3.72 6.08
C ARG A 121 -1.97 -2.36 5.46
N THR A 122 -2.74 -1.55 6.14
CA THR A 122 -3.03 -0.18 5.68
C THR A 122 -1.81 0.72 5.88
N LEU A 123 -1.78 1.84 5.15
CA LEU A 123 -1.02 3.01 5.54
C LEU A 123 -1.57 3.56 6.87
N PRO A 124 -0.76 4.28 7.66
CA PRO A 124 -1.24 4.97 8.83
C PRO A 124 -2.30 6.01 8.47
N PHE A 125 -3.43 6.00 9.16
CA PHE A 125 -4.52 6.95 8.98
C PHE A 125 -4.88 7.62 10.31
N SER A 126 -5.46 8.81 10.23
CA SER A 126 -5.98 9.51 11.40
C SER A 126 -7.26 8.83 11.87
N TYR A 127 -7.24 8.33 13.09
CA TYR A 127 -8.39 7.71 13.74
C TYR A 127 -8.87 8.58 14.89
N TYR A 128 -10.18 8.78 14.93
CA TYR A 128 -10.88 9.49 16.00
C TYR A 128 -12.02 8.60 16.50
N PRO A 129 -11.96 8.12 17.76
CA PRO A 129 -13.04 7.32 18.33
C PRO A 129 -14.30 8.17 18.50
N GLY A 130 -15.47 7.51 18.50
CA GLY A 130 -16.75 8.13 18.83
C GLY A 130 -16.78 8.70 20.25
N ALA A 131 -17.77 9.55 20.54
CA ALA A 131 -17.90 10.22 21.84
C ALA A 131 -18.02 9.28 23.04
N ASP A 132 -18.50 8.06 22.81
CA ASP A 132 -18.63 6.94 23.75
C ASP A 132 -17.48 5.92 23.65
N GLY A 133 -16.45 6.22 22.86
CA GLY A 133 -15.38 5.29 22.53
C GLY A 133 -15.76 4.26 21.46
N ALA A 134 -16.94 4.36 20.85
CA ALA A 134 -17.37 3.44 19.81
C ALA A 134 -16.57 3.61 18.52
N LEU A 135 -16.46 2.51 17.78
CA LEU A 135 -15.94 2.50 16.42
C LEU A 135 -16.88 3.26 15.49
N PRO A 136 -16.34 4.06 14.56
CA PRO A 136 -17.12 4.56 13.42
C PRO A 136 -17.76 3.39 12.65
N GLU A 137 -18.95 3.62 12.09
CA GLU A 137 -19.64 2.61 11.25
C GLU A 137 -18.78 2.15 10.08
N THR A 138 -17.99 3.07 9.51
CA THR A 138 -17.06 2.78 8.42
C THR A 138 -15.75 3.53 8.64
N LEU A 139 -14.64 2.83 8.47
CA LEU A 139 -13.29 3.37 8.47
C LEU A 139 -12.78 3.44 7.03
N PHE A 140 -12.34 4.62 6.61
CA PHE A 140 -11.72 4.81 5.30
C PHE A 140 -10.20 4.76 5.43
N VAL A 141 -9.58 3.84 4.70
CA VAL A 141 -8.15 3.54 4.78
C VAL A 141 -7.49 3.57 3.41
N SER A 142 -6.17 3.53 3.39
CA SER A 142 -5.38 3.40 2.16
C SER A 142 -4.34 2.30 2.33
N TYR A 143 -3.93 1.65 1.25
CA TYR A 143 -2.97 0.55 1.22
C TYR A 143 -1.65 0.93 0.53
N GLY A 144 -1.55 2.14 -0.03
CA GLY A 144 -0.38 2.61 -0.78
C GLY A 144 -0.37 2.16 -2.23
N ILE A 145 -1.52 1.70 -2.73
CA ILE A 145 -1.73 1.30 -4.13
C ILE A 145 -2.79 2.18 -4.82
N GLU A 146 -3.23 3.27 -4.19
CA GLU A 146 -4.26 4.19 -4.72
C GLU A 146 -3.77 5.03 -5.90
N ARG A 147 -2.50 4.91 -6.29
CA ARG A 147 -1.91 5.64 -7.41
C ARG A 147 -1.26 4.67 -8.37
N TYR A 148 -1.64 4.78 -9.64
CA TYR A 148 -1.00 4.04 -10.72
C TYR A 148 -0.45 5.02 -11.76
N TYR A 149 0.85 4.97 -11.97
CA TYR A 149 1.56 5.86 -12.89
C TYR A 149 1.48 5.31 -14.31
N VAL A 150 1.17 6.18 -15.27
CA VAL A 150 1.00 5.82 -16.67
C VAL A 150 1.79 6.77 -17.57
N PRO A 151 2.15 6.34 -18.79
CA PRO A 151 2.68 7.25 -19.80
C PRO A 151 1.73 8.40 -20.10
N ASP A 152 2.32 9.50 -20.58
CA ASP A 152 1.57 10.72 -20.80
C ASP A 152 0.39 10.52 -21.76
N GLY A 153 -0.82 10.91 -21.33
CA GLY A 153 -2.03 10.81 -22.15
C GLY A 153 -2.78 9.47 -22.10
N GLU A 154 -2.27 8.46 -21.38
CA GLU A 154 -2.94 7.16 -21.23
C GLU A 154 -3.89 7.08 -20.02
N GLY A 155 -3.81 8.05 -19.10
CA GLY A 155 -4.58 8.03 -17.84
C GLY A 155 -6.10 8.13 -18.02
N ARG A 156 -6.56 8.90 -19.01
CA ARG A 156 -8.00 9.19 -19.21
C ARG A 156 -8.83 7.94 -19.49
N VAL A 157 -8.28 6.99 -20.25
CA VAL A 157 -8.95 5.72 -20.57
C VAL A 157 -9.16 4.87 -19.32
N LEU A 158 -8.17 4.85 -18.43
CA LEU A 158 -8.24 4.10 -17.17
C LEU A 158 -9.16 4.78 -16.15
N GLU A 159 -9.20 6.11 -16.12
CA GLU A 159 -10.16 6.87 -15.29
C GLU A 159 -11.60 6.62 -15.71
N GLU A 160 -11.87 6.66 -17.02
CA GLU A 160 -13.19 6.36 -17.58
C GLU A 160 -13.59 4.91 -17.26
N ALA A 161 -12.68 3.95 -17.45
CA ALA A 161 -12.91 2.55 -17.08
C ALA A 161 -13.13 2.34 -15.58
N ARG A 162 -12.38 3.03 -14.71
CA ARG A 162 -12.58 3.00 -13.26
C ARG A 162 -13.96 3.53 -12.89
N ASN A 163 -14.37 4.67 -13.46
CA ASN A 163 -15.67 5.28 -13.20
C ASN A 163 -16.82 4.42 -13.73
N ALA A 164 -16.60 3.69 -14.82
CA ALA A 164 -17.50 2.66 -15.33
C ALA A 164 -17.45 1.33 -14.54
N GLN A 165 -16.65 1.26 -13.47
CA GLN A 165 -16.45 0.07 -12.62
C GLN A 165 -15.96 -1.16 -13.38
N SER A 166 -15.27 -0.96 -14.52
CA SER A 166 -14.77 -2.01 -15.40
C SER A 166 -13.29 -2.32 -15.21
N LEU A 167 -12.67 -1.75 -14.18
CA LEU A 167 -11.25 -1.85 -13.89
C LEU A 167 -10.99 -2.71 -12.65
N GLU A 168 -10.08 -3.67 -12.80
CA GLU A 168 -9.61 -4.56 -11.73
C GLU A 168 -8.09 -4.50 -11.65
N ILE A 169 -7.55 -4.77 -10.47
CA ILE A 169 -6.11 -4.75 -10.22
C ILE A 169 -5.67 -6.11 -9.68
N ALA A 170 -4.58 -6.67 -10.19
CA ALA A 170 -3.82 -7.68 -9.46
C ALA A 170 -2.74 -6.97 -8.65
N ALA A 171 -2.80 -7.14 -7.33
CA ALA A 171 -1.81 -6.65 -6.39
C ALA A 171 -1.09 -7.82 -5.72
N ARG A 172 0.16 -7.62 -5.34
CA ARG A 172 0.98 -8.56 -4.57
C ARG A 172 1.06 -8.09 -3.13
N VAL A 173 0.76 -8.99 -2.19
CA VAL A 173 0.81 -8.74 -0.75
C VAL A 173 2.05 -9.42 -0.16
N GLY A 174 2.97 -8.63 0.37
CA GLY A 174 4.16 -9.14 1.07
C GLY A 174 3.84 -9.71 2.44
N SER A 175 4.80 -10.40 3.06
CA SER A 175 4.63 -11.00 4.40
C SER A 175 4.30 -9.98 5.51
N GLY A 176 4.71 -8.72 5.34
CA GLY A 176 4.36 -7.61 6.24
C GLY A 176 3.02 -6.93 5.95
N GLY A 177 2.26 -7.44 4.97
CA GLY A 177 0.97 -6.89 4.52
C GLY A 177 1.08 -5.71 3.55
N THR A 178 2.29 -5.27 3.19
CA THR A 178 2.49 -4.23 2.18
C THR A 178 2.03 -4.71 0.81
N MET A 179 1.27 -3.87 0.11
CA MET A 179 0.75 -4.16 -1.22
C MET A 179 1.56 -3.44 -2.30
N GLN A 180 1.71 -4.07 -3.46
CA GLN A 180 2.23 -3.46 -4.69
C GLN A 180 1.35 -3.86 -5.87
N ILE A 181 1.06 -2.93 -6.77
CA ILE A 181 0.34 -3.25 -8.01
C ILE A 181 1.27 -4.08 -8.89
N ARG A 182 0.73 -5.13 -9.51
CA ARG A 182 1.43 -5.91 -10.53
C ARG A 182 0.85 -5.63 -11.92
N GLN A 183 -0.47 -5.52 -11.99
CA GLN A 183 -1.17 -5.49 -13.27
C GLN A 183 -2.56 -4.86 -13.16
N ILE A 184 -2.97 -4.18 -14.23
CA ILE A 184 -4.31 -3.64 -14.42
C ILE A 184 -5.07 -4.46 -15.46
N PHE A 185 -6.33 -4.75 -15.16
CA PHE A 185 -7.27 -5.39 -16.06
C PHE A 185 -8.42 -4.44 -16.38
N MET A 186 -8.81 -4.42 -17.65
CA MET A 186 -9.98 -3.71 -18.13
C MET A 186 -10.89 -4.70 -18.83
N ASN A 187 -12.14 -4.83 -18.36
CA ASN A 187 -13.08 -5.84 -18.86
C ASN A 187 -12.49 -7.26 -18.85
N GLY A 188 -11.75 -7.61 -17.79
CA GLY A 188 -11.11 -8.91 -17.62
C GLY A 188 -9.84 -9.15 -18.47
N LYS A 189 -9.50 -8.25 -19.40
CA LYS A 189 -8.29 -8.34 -20.23
C LYS A 189 -7.15 -7.53 -19.63
N PRO A 190 -5.89 -8.00 -19.75
CA PRO A 190 -4.73 -7.21 -19.32
C PRO A 190 -4.66 -5.90 -20.11
N ALA A 191 -4.67 -4.77 -19.40
CA ALA A 191 -4.55 -3.44 -20.00
C ALA A 191 -3.12 -2.91 -19.85
N TYR A 192 -2.52 -3.04 -18.67
CA TYR A 192 -1.15 -2.63 -18.38
C TYR A 192 -0.50 -3.58 -17.38
N GLN A 193 0.80 -3.83 -17.57
CA GLN A 193 1.61 -4.63 -16.67
C GLN A 193 2.84 -3.82 -16.25
N GLU A 194 3.11 -3.77 -14.95
CA GLU A 194 4.30 -3.10 -14.43
C GLU A 194 5.52 -4.01 -14.67
N PRO A 195 6.58 -3.50 -15.33
CA PRO A 195 7.79 -4.30 -15.55
C PRO A 195 8.49 -4.58 -14.22
N LEU A 196 9.18 -5.71 -14.15
CA LEU A 196 9.90 -6.13 -12.94
C LEU A 196 11.21 -5.35 -12.72
N TYR A 197 11.64 -4.54 -13.70
CA TYR A 197 12.86 -3.74 -13.73
C TYR A 197 12.78 -2.64 -14.79
#